data_AF-A0A2N5YST3-F1
#
_entry.id   AF-A0A2N5YST3-F1
#
_cell.length_a   1.000
_cell.length_b   1.000
_cell.length_c   1.000
_cell.angle_alpha   90.00
_cell.angle_beta   90.00
_cell.angle_gamma   90.00
#
_symmetry.space_group_name_H-M   'P 1'
#
loop_
_entity.id
_entity.type
_entity.pdbx_description
1 polymer ?
#
loop_
_entity_poly.entity_id
_entity_poly.type
_entity_poly.pdbx_seq_one_letter_code
_entity_poly.pdbx_strand_id
1 'polypeptide(L)'
;MIGNVMYYPDTDTTEFEVSMIMDAYFNKSAMENMSDKLNSTAGLVGIDPRNDVYERALIEYLGTEVADEWFSNQSLGNYSKLQKELADKFIFNELTFIWYPELSSFVHYGPIGIANIGKNQVNKYVFGFIRIEKSRRGDVFEMLLEPTDELWYYFKYTAGTFSGISSDETFNQIVYDTKPNQRELKENGIFYQYGLGSSTYMKRFRKEMYQKFDLGDDTD
;
A
#
# COMPACT_ATOMS: atom_id res chain seq x y z
N MET A 1 -9.90 -5.43 -3.15
CA MET A 1 -9.65 -4.47 -4.25
C MET A 1 -10.94 -4.28 -4.99
N ILE A 2 -11.34 -3.04 -5.24
CA ILE A 2 -12.55 -2.69 -5.97
C ILE A 2 -12.14 -1.73 -7.07
N GLY A 3 -12.65 -1.93 -8.28
CA GLY A 3 -12.15 -1.20 -9.42
C GLY A 3 -12.83 -1.53 -10.75
N ASN A 4 -12.44 -0.78 -11.77
CA ASN A 4 -12.88 -0.95 -13.15
C ASN A 4 -11.89 -1.79 -13.94
N VAL A 5 -12.38 -2.53 -14.92
CA VAL A 5 -11.54 -3.29 -15.86
C VAL A 5 -11.68 -2.68 -17.24
N MET A 6 -10.56 -2.31 -17.84
CA MET A 6 -10.48 -1.86 -19.24
C MET A 6 -9.67 -2.87 -20.04
N TYR A 7 -10.22 -3.30 -21.18
CA TYR A 7 -9.53 -4.17 -22.12
C TYR A 7 -9.35 -3.41 -23.44
N TYR A 8 -8.11 -3.37 -23.92
CA TYR A 8 -7.73 -2.73 -25.19
C TYR A 8 -7.40 -3.82 -26.21
N PRO A 9 -8.31 -4.11 -27.16
CA PRO A 9 -8.10 -5.18 -28.14
C PRO A 9 -6.93 -4.93 -29.08
N ASP A 10 -6.62 -3.67 -29.38
CA ASP A 10 -5.56 -3.29 -30.33
C ASP A 10 -4.15 -3.62 -29.82
N THR A 11 -3.97 -3.55 -28.50
CA THR A 11 -2.68 -3.82 -27.83
C THR A 11 -2.73 -5.10 -26.98
N ASP A 12 -3.85 -5.83 -27.02
CA ASP A 12 -4.17 -6.97 -26.15
C ASP A 12 -3.84 -6.70 -24.67
N THR A 13 -4.09 -5.46 -24.22
CA THR A 13 -3.72 -5.00 -22.87
C THR A 13 -4.94 -4.99 -21.96
N THR A 14 -4.80 -5.52 -20.75
CA THR A 14 -5.83 -5.42 -19.69
C THR A 14 -5.33 -4.53 -18.57
N GLU A 15 -6.09 -3.48 -18.29
CA GLU A 15 -5.86 -2.51 -17.23
C GLU A 15 -6.94 -2.65 -16.15
N PHE A 16 -6.50 -2.58 -14.89
CA PHE A 16 -7.38 -2.56 -13.73
C PHE A 16 -7.14 -1.26 -12.98
N GLU A 17 -8.12 -0.37 -12.96
CA GLU A 17 -8.13 0.81 -12.11
C GLU A 17 -8.77 0.44 -10.78
N VAL A 18 -8.00 0.42 -9.69
CA VAL A 18 -8.45 -0.11 -8.40
C VAL A 18 -8.16 0.85 -7.25
N SER A 19 -9.08 0.83 -6.29
CA SER A 19 -8.81 1.17 -4.90
C SER A 19 -8.51 -0.10 -4.12
N MET A 20 -7.42 -0.08 -3.37
CA MET A 20 -6.92 -1.21 -2.60
C MET A 20 -7.02 -0.91 -1.11
N ILE A 21 -7.82 -1.71 -0.41
CA ILE A 21 -7.83 -1.80 1.05
C ILE A 21 -7.08 -3.08 1.39
N MET A 22 -5.93 -2.95 2.05
CA MET A 22 -5.06 -4.07 2.43
C MET A 22 -5.02 -4.22 3.94
N ASP A 23 -5.32 -5.42 4.41
CA ASP A 23 -5.10 -5.84 5.80
C ASP A 23 -3.61 -6.08 6.04
N ALA A 24 -2.92 -5.07 6.55
CA ALA A 24 -1.46 -5.08 6.61
C ALA A 24 -0.88 -5.86 7.78
N TYR A 25 -1.71 -6.29 8.77
CA TYR A 25 -1.30 -6.86 10.07
C TYR A 25 0.16 -6.51 10.45
N PHE A 26 0.37 -5.22 10.77
CA PHE A 26 1.71 -4.65 10.94
C PHE A 26 1.82 -3.89 12.26
N ASN A 27 3.04 -3.46 12.62
CA ASN A 27 3.25 -2.69 13.84
C ASN A 27 2.57 -1.31 13.75
N LYS A 28 1.60 -1.06 14.62
CA LYS A 28 0.82 0.20 14.69
C LYS A 28 1.70 1.44 14.87
N SER A 29 2.73 1.38 15.70
CA SER A 29 3.65 2.51 15.92
C SER A 29 4.53 2.78 14.70
N ALA A 30 4.91 1.75 13.94
CA ALA A 30 5.62 1.93 12.68
C ALA A 30 4.72 2.55 11.60
N MET A 31 3.46 2.12 11.54
CA MET A 31 2.43 2.73 10.66
C MET A 31 2.19 4.20 11.02
N GLU A 32 2.09 4.52 12.32
CA GLU A 32 1.93 5.89 12.81
C GLU A 32 3.14 6.76 12.45
N ASN A 33 4.35 6.28 12.71
CA ASN A 33 5.59 6.96 12.32
C ASN A 33 5.67 7.22 10.80
N MET A 34 5.33 6.23 9.97
CA MET A 34 5.26 6.39 8.52
C MET A 34 4.25 7.45 8.12
N SER A 35 3.06 7.45 8.72
CA SER A 35 2.01 8.45 8.44
C SER A 35 2.47 9.87 8.77
N ASP A 36 3.08 10.06 9.94
CA ASP A 36 3.59 11.35 10.39
C ASP A 36 4.74 11.85 9.51
N LYS A 37 5.61 10.93 9.08
CA LYS A 37 6.71 11.23 8.16
C LYS A 37 6.18 11.69 6.80
N LEU A 38 5.20 10.98 6.23
CA LEU A 38 4.56 11.39 4.97
C LEU A 38 3.85 12.73 5.10
N ASN A 39 3.11 12.96 6.18
CA ASN A 39 2.40 14.22 6.41
C ASN A 39 3.33 15.42 6.61
N SER A 40 4.52 15.20 7.16
CA SER A 40 5.54 16.24 7.34
C SER A 40 6.50 16.41 6.15
N THR A 41 6.43 15.51 5.15
CA THR A 41 7.26 15.59 3.95
C THR A 41 6.75 16.71 3.03
N ALA A 42 7.62 17.68 2.76
CA ALA A 42 7.31 18.80 1.88
C ALA A 42 7.25 18.37 0.41
N GLY A 43 6.43 19.05 -0.40
CA GLY A 43 6.34 18.82 -1.84
C GLY A 43 5.38 17.71 -2.28
N LEU A 44 4.85 16.91 -1.36
CA LEU A 44 3.83 15.90 -1.69
C LEU A 44 2.48 16.53 -2.04
N VAL A 45 2.00 16.20 -3.24
CA VAL A 45 0.69 16.61 -3.75
C VAL A 45 -0.41 15.90 -2.98
N GLY A 46 -1.47 16.62 -2.62
CA GLY A 46 -2.63 16.03 -1.96
C GLY A 46 -3.54 15.28 -2.95
N ILE A 47 -4.18 14.22 -2.49
CA ILE A 47 -5.25 13.54 -3.26
C ILE A 47 -6.56 14.34 -3.15
N ASP A 48 -7.44 14.24 -4.16
CA ASP A 48 -8.81 14.76 -4.01
C ASP A 48 -9.58 13.81 -3.06
N PRO A 49 -10.12 14.30 -1.94
CA PRO A 49 -10.90 13.48 -1.02
C PRO A 49 -12.23 12.98 -1.63
N ARG A 50 -12.69 13.53 -2.76
CA ARG A 50 -13.92 13.16 -3.47
C ARG A 50 -13.67 12.22 -4.65
N ASN A 51 -12.96 11.13 -4.41
CA ASN A 51 -12.71 10.12 -5.42
C ASN A 51 -13.81 9.04 -5.37
N ASP A 52 -14.71 9.02 -6.37
CA ASP A 52 -15.84 8.06 -6.45
C ASP A 52 -15.42 6.59 -6.34
N VAL A 53 -14.24 6.21 -6.84
CA VAL A 53 -13.74 4.82 -6.77
C VAL A 53 -13.35 4.47 -5.34
N TYR A 54 -12.72 5.40 -4.63
CA TYR A 54 -12.43 5.26 -3.21
C TYR A 54 -13.70 5.22 -2.37
N GLU A 55 -14.69 6.08 -2.67
CA GLU A 55 -15.95 6.09 -1.96
C GLU A 55 -16.69 4.75 -2.09
N ARG A 56 -16.79 4.24 -3.33
CA ARG A 56 -17.37 2.91 -3.60
C ARG A 56 -16.61 1.81 -2.90
N ALA A 57 -15.27 1.87 -2.91
CA ALA A 57 -14.44 0.87 -2.26
C ALA A 57 -14.67 0.80 -0.75
N LEU A 58 -14.85 1.95 -0.11
CA LEU A 58 -15.21 2.03 1.30
C LEU A 58 -16.64 1.55 1.57
N ILE A 59 -17.62 1.94 0.74
CA ILE A 59 -19.03 1.51 0.89
C ILE A 59 -19.15 -0.01 0.83
N GLU A 60 -18.51 -0.63 -0.16
CA GLU A 60 -18.56 -2.08 -0.33
C GLU A 60 -17.78 -2.80 0.78
N TYR A 61 -16.70 -2.21 1.29
CA TYR A 61 -15.94 -2.78 2.41
C TYR A 61 -16.66 -2.68 3.76
N LEU A 62 -17.19 -1.50 4.10
CA LEU A 62 -17.80 -1.19 5.40
C LEU A 62 -19.29 -1.55 5.47
N GLY A 63 -19.95 -1.69 4.31
CA GLY A 63 -21.41 -1.71 4.20
C GLY A 63 -21.99 -0.29 4.17
N THR A 64 -23.12 -0.14 3.48
CA THR A 64 -23.75 1.15 3.17
C THR A 64 -24.03 2.00 4.40
N GLU A 65 -24.57 1.41 5.48
CA GLU A 65 -24.95 2.17 6.68
C GLU A 65 -23.74 2.79 7.41
N VAL A 66 -22.64 2.04 7.53
CA VAL A 66 -21.40 2.50 8.19
C VAL A 66 -20.68 3.53 7.32
N ALA A 67 -20.69 3.33 6.00
CA ALA A 67 -20.08 4.26 5.06
C ALA A 67 -20.87 5.59 4.99
N ASP A 68 -22.20 5.57 4.96
CA ASP A 68 -23.04 6.76 4.99
C ASP A 68 -22.85 7.56 6.29
N GLU A 69 -22.76 6.87 7.44
CA GLU A 69 -22.41 7.48 8.73
C GLU A 69 -21.02 8.16 8.64
N TRP A 70 -20.06 7.55 7.95
CA TRP A 70 -18.71 8.10 7.77
C TRP A 70 -18.67 9.35 6.87
N PHE A 71 -19.28 9.31 5.68
CA PHE A 71 -19.36 10.48 4.79
C PHE A 71 -20.06 11.65 5.47
N SER A 72 -21.13 11.34 6.22
CA SER A 72 -21.85 12.34 7.01
C SER A 72 -20.97 12.92 8.12
N ASN A 73 -20.24 12.08 8.85
CA ASN A 73 -19.37 12.51 9.95
C ASN A 73 -18.09 13.23 9.48
N GLN A 74 -17.59 12.95 8.28
CA GLN A 74 -16.53 13.74 7.62
C GLN A 74 -16.95 15.20 7.49
N SER A 75 -18.19 15.45 7.06
CA SER A 75 -18.72 16.82 6.94
C SER A 75 -18.88 17.53 8.30
N LEU A 76 -18.90 16.77 9.40
CA LEU A 76 -19.09 17.25 10.77
C LEU A 76 -17.81 17.21 11.63
N GLY A 77 -16.69 16.73 11.09
CA GLY A 77 -15.38 16.67 11.77
C GLY A 77 -15.25 15.63 12.89
N ASN A 78 -16.11 14.61 12.96
CA ASN A 78 -16.09 13.60 14.03
C ASN A 78 -15.59 12.24 13.51
N TYR A 79 -14.34 11.87 13.82
CA TYR A 79 -13.63 10.77 13.15
C TYR A 79 -13.51 9.46 13.98
N SER A 80 -14.10 9.36 15.17
CA SER A 80 -13.65 8.41 16.21
C SER A 80 -13.95 6.92 15.99
N LYS A 81 -15.11 6.55 15.43
CA LYS A 81 -15.55 5.13 15.34
C LYS A 81 -14.87 4.38 14.20
N LEU A 82 -14.72 5.01 13.03
CA LEU A 82 -14.12 4.39 11.84
C LEU A 82 -12.59 4.23 11.95
N GLN A 83 -11.92 5.11 12.68
CA GLN A 83 -10.49 4.97 12.99
C GLN A 83 -10.17 3.60 13.58
N LYS A 84 -11.12 2.96 14.28
CA LYS A 84 -10.95 1.64 14.88
C LYS A 84 -11.01 0.51 13.85
N GLU A 85 -11.90 0.59 12.85
CA GLU A 85 -12.06 -0.44 11.83
C GLU A 85 -10.96 -0.38 10.77
N LEU A 86 -10.48 0.82 10.45
CA LEU A 86 -9.38 1.02 9.50
C LEU A 86 -7.99 1.01 10.17
N ALA A 87 -7.93 0.89 11.49
CA ALA A 87 -6.71 1.03 12.29
C ALA A 87 -5.53 0.18 11.83
N ASP A 88 -5.82 -0.95 11.20
CA ASP A 88 -4.87 -2.00 10.82
C ASP A 88 -4.70 -2.14 9.29
N LYS A 89 -5.16 -1.14 8.52
CA LYS A 89 -5.24 -1.21 7.06
C LYS A 89 -4.34 -0.19 6.37
N PHE A 90 -3.82 -0.55 5.21
CA PHE A 90 -3.35 0.43 4.23
C PHE A 90 -4.42 0.63 3.17
N ILE A 91 -4.68 1.89 2.83
CA ILE A 91 -5.68 2.23 1.84
C ILE A 91 -5.06 3.09 0.76
N PHE A 92 -5.02 2.52 -0.44
CA PHE A 92 -4.48 3.12 -1.63
C PHE A 92 -5.58 3.35 -2.66
N ASN A 93 -5.49 4.45 -3.39
CA ASN A 93 -6.40 4.79 -4.48
C ASN A 93 -5.62 5.14 -5.75
N GLU A 94 -6.35 5.12 -6.87
CA GLU A 94 -5.81 5.48 -8.20
C GLU A 94 -4.67 4.57 -8.65
N LEU A 95 -4.78 3.29 -8.33
CA LEU A 95 -3.84 2.28 -8.81
C LEU A 95 -4.31 1.73 -10.15
N THR A 96 -3.50 1.91 -11.19
CA THR A 96 -3.66 1.22 -12.48
C THR A 96 -2.72 0.02 -12.55
N PHE A 97 -3.26 -1.20 -12.54
CA PHE A 97 -2.48 -2.43 -12.74
C PHE A 97 -2.57 -2.90 -14.18
N ILE A 98 -1.41 -3.19 -14.77
CA ILE A 98 -1.28 -3.80 -16.09
C ILE A 98 -0.69 -5.20 -15.94
N TRP A 99 -1.20 -6.17 -16.70
CA TRP A 99 -0.60 -7.51 -16.77
C TRP A 99 0.66 -7.51 -17.63
N TYR A 100 1.78 -7.97 -17.06
CA TYR A 100 3.06 -8.14 -17.75
C TYR A 100 3.44 -9.63 -17.81
N PRO A 101 3.23 -10.30 -18.96
CA PRO A 101 3.47 -11.74 -19.11
C PRO A 101 4.90 -12.19 -18.74
N GLU A 102 5.90 -11.40 -19.12
CA GLU A 102 7.32 -11.62 -18.86
C GLU A 102 7.67 -11.57 -17.37
N LEU A 103 6.89 -10.83 -16.58
CA LEU A 103 6.99 -10.80 -15.11
C LEU A 103 6.01 -11.77 -14.45
N SER A 104 5.10 -12.37 -15.22
CA SER A 104 3.97 -13.16 -14.71
C SER A 104 3.22 -12.44 -13.57
N SER A 105 3.08 -11.13 -13.71
CA SER A 105 2.63 -10.24 -12.63
C SER A 105 1.74 -9.12 -13.14
N PHE A 106 0.82 -8.67 -12.28
CA PHE A 106 0.21 -7.36 -12.40
C PHE A 106 1.14 -6.31 -11.78
N VAL A 107 1.40 -5.23 -12.52
CA VAL A 107 2.24 -4.13 -12.03
C VAL A 107 1.52 -2.81 -12.16
N HIS A 108 1.49 -2.06 -11.07
CA HIS A 108 1.23 -0.63 -11.06
C HIS A 108 2.56 0.11 -10.98
N TYR A 109 2.66 1.20 -11.74
CA TYR A 109 3.81 2.09 -11.77
C TYR A 109 3.32 3.54 -11.89
N GLY A 110 3.86 4.43 -11.03
CA GLY A 110 3.60 5.87 -11.10
C GLY A 110 3.10 6.44 -9.77
N PRO A 111 2.28 7.50 -9.80
CA PRO A 111 1.67 8.07 -8.60
C PRO A 111 0.69 7.09 -7.94
N ILE A 112 0.92 6.83 -6.65
CA ILE A 112 0.06 6.05 -5.76
C ILE A 112 -0.60 7.00 -4.80
N GLY A 113 -1.93 7.08 -4.83
CA GLY A 113 -2.70 7.81 -3.83
C GLY A 113 -2.72 7.03 -2.52
N ILE A 114 -2.24 7.65 -1.44
CA ILE A 114 -2.33 7.10 -0.08
C ILE A 114 -3.44 7.85 0.64
N ALA A 115 -4.58 7.21 0.86
CA ALA A 115 -5.66 7.75 1.66
C ALA A 115 -5.33 7.60 3.16
N ASN A 116 -5.11 6.37 3.60
CA ASN A 116 -4.91 6.04 5.01
C ASN A 116 -3.78 5.03 5.22
N ILE A 117 -3.07 5.23 6.32
CA ILE A 117 -2.14 4.28 6.88
C ILE A 117 -2.55 4.05 8.33
N GLY A 118 -3.20 2.91 8.56
CA GLY A 118 -3.88 2.61 9.81
C GLY A 118 -4.95 3.66 10.12
N LYS A 119 -4.98 4.11 11.37
CA LYS A 119 -5.94 5.14 11.84
C LYS A 119 -5.67 6.54 11.26
N ASN A 120 -4.49 6.78 10.69
CA ASN A 120 -4.05 8.10 10.28
C ASN A 120 -4.38 8.36 8.81
N GLN A 121 -4.95 9.53 8.53
CA GLN A 121 -5.11 10.01 7.16
C GLN A 121 -3.79 10.60 6.66
N VAL A 122 -3.45 10.28 5.41
CA VAL A 122 -2.27 10.80 4.72
C VAL A 122 -2.73 11.73 3.60
N ASN A 123 -3.63 11.24 2.75
CA ASN A 123 -4.19 11.98 1.60
C ASN A 123 -3.10 12.59 0.69
N LYS A 124 -2.05 11.83 0.38
CA LYS A 124 -0.92 12.26 -0.47
C LYS A 124 -0.69 11.30 -1.62
N TYR A 125 -0.23 11.84 -2.75
CA TYR A 125 0.42 11.03 -3.78
C TYR A 125 1.89 10.82 -3.45
N VAL A 126 2.36 9.60 -3.68
CA VAL A 126 3.78 9.25 -3.69
C VAL A 126 4.08 8.49 -4.97
N PHE A 127 5.28 8.65 -5.52
CA PHE A 127 5.69 7.80 -6.61
C PHE A 127 5.96 6.38 -6.10
N GLY A 128 5.72 5.37 -6.92
CA GLY A 128 6.09 4.02 -6.55
C GLY A 128 5.70 2.94 -7.54
N PHE A 129 5.87 1.70 -7.07
CA PHE A 129 5.60 0.48 -7.81
C PHE A 129 4.86 -0.49 -6.90
N ILE A 130 3.87 -1.19 -7.46
CA ILE A 130 3.23 -2.33 -6.80
C ILE A 130 3.22 -3.50 -7.76
N ARG A 131 3.73 -4.64 -7.32
CA ARG A 131 3.74 -5.90 -8.07
C ARG A 131 2.92 -6.95 -7.33
N ILE A 132 2.02 -7.61 -8.05
CA ILE A 132 1.27 -8.79 -7.61
C ILE A 132 1.62 -9.95 -8.55
N GLU A 133 2.42 -10.89 -8.07
CA GLU A 133 2.85 -12.05 -8.87
C GLU A 133 1.81 -13.16 -8.78
N LYS A 134 1.48 -13.75 -9.93
CA LYS A 134 0.63 -14.94 -9.99
C LYS A 134 1.50 -16.20 -9.90
N SER A 135 1.87 -16.60 -8.68
CA SER A 135 2.67 -17.81 -8.45
C SER A 135 1.82 -19.02 -8.04
N ARG A 136 2.20 -20.21 -8.51
CA ARG A 136 1.60 -21.49 -8.08
C ARG A 136 1.93 -21.84 -6.62
N ARG A 137 2.91 -21.15 -6.01
CA ARG A 137 3.42 -21.41 -4.65
C ARG A 137 2.86 -20.45 -3.59
N GLY A 138 1.94 -19.57 -3.99
CA GLY A 138 1.30 -18.57 -3.12
C GLY A 138 1.48 -17.15 -3.65
N ASP A 139 0.66 -16.24 -3.15
CA ASP A 139 0.65 -14.85 -3.63
C ASP A 139 1.91 -14.11 -3.14
N VAL A 140 2.60 -13.45 -4.07
CA VAL A 140 3.70 -12.53 -3.76
C VAL A 140 3.23 -11.13 -4.07
N PHE A 141 3.35 -10.25 -3.08
CA PHE A 141 3.11 -8.83 -3.22
C PHE A 141 4.38 -8.08 -2.85
N GLU A 142 4.80 -7.15 -3.70
CA GLU A 142 5.92 -6.25 -3.43
C GLU A 142 5.49 -4.83 -3.74
N MET A 143 5.79 -3.90 -2.85
CA MET A 143 5.45 -2.50 -3.00
C MET A 143 6.64 -1.64 -2.60
N LEU A 144 7.00 -0.70 -3.46
CA LEU A 144 7.98 0.34 -3.20
C LEU A 144 7.28 1.69 -3.31
N LEU A 145 7.38 2.50 -2.27
CA LEU A 145 6.90 3.87 -2.21
C LEU A 145 8.11 4.78 -2.06
N GLU A 146 8.23 5.79 -2.90
CA GLU A 146 9.31 6.78 -2.94
C GLU A 146 8.71 8.19 -2.82
N PRO A 147 8.31 8.61 -1.59
CA PRO A 147 7.90 9.98 -1.32
C PRO A 147 8.91 11.03 -1.78
N THR A 148 10.22 10.75 -1.62
CA THR A 148 11.33 11.57 -2.11
C THR A 148 12.50 10.65 -2.48
N ASP A 149 13.56 11.21 -3.07
CA ASP A 149 14.77 10.44 -3.41
C ASP A 149 15.50 9.88 -2.17
N GLU A 150 15.34 10.53 -1.01
CA GLU A 150 15.95 10.14 0.26
C GLU A 150 15.01 9.31 1.16
N LEU A 151 13.69 9.41 0.94
CA LEU A 151 12.67 8.74 1.74
C LEU A 151 11.95 7.69 0.91
N TRP A 152 12.12 6.41 1.29
CA TRP A 152 11.42 5.29 0.65
C TRP A 152 10.93 4.26 1.67
N TYR A 153 9.87 3.55 1.32
CA TYR A 153 9.32 2.42 2.08
C TYR A 153 9.12 1.24 1.14
N TYR A 154 9.60 0.08 1.56
CA TYR A 154 9.47 -1.17 0.82
C TYR A 154 8.76 -2.22 1.67
N PHE A 155 7.72 -2.79 1.09
CA PHE A 155 6.92 -3.85 1.70
C PHE A 155 6.94 -5.08 0.81
N LYS A 156 6.95 -6.24 1.44
CA LYS A 156 6.86 -7.52 0.76
C LYS A 156 6.00 -8.49 1.55
N TYR A 157 5.02 -9.07 0.88
CA TYR A 157 4.27 -10.22 1.36
C TYR A 157 4.70 -11.48 0.59
N THR A 158 4.96 -12.56 1.30
CA THR A 158 5.08 -13.89 0.69
C THR A 158 4.80 -14.96 1.73
N ALA A 159 4.00 -15.97 1.35
CA ALA A 159 3.72 -17.15 2.17
C ALA A 159 3.36 -16.82 3.64
N GLY A 160 2.42 -15.89 3.85
CA GLY A 160 1.96 -15.50 5.20
C GLY A 160 2.89 -14.54 5.94
N THR A 161 4.02 -14.13 5.36
CA THR A 161 4.98 -13.21 5.97
C THR A 161 4.91 -11.83 5.32
N PHE A 162 4.54 -10.81 6.08
CA PHE A 162 4.54 -9.41 5.66
C PHE A 162 5.76 -8.67 6.23
N SER A 163 6.69 -8.26 5.38
CA SER A 163 7.93 -7.60 5.80
C SER A 163 7.96 -6.16 5.32
N GLY A 164 8.47 -5.26 6.16
CA GLY A 164 8.64 -3.84 5.83
C GLY A 164 10.05 -3.35 6.17
N ILE A 165 10.62 -2.50 5.32
CA ILE A 165 11.89 -1.80 5.55
C ILE A 165 11.82 -0.44 4.87
N SER A 166 12.51 0.56 5.40
CA SER A 166 12.52 1.94 4.90
C SER A 166 13.93 2.54 4.94
N SER A 167 14.15 3.67 4.29
CA SER A 167 15.27 4.56 4.64
C SER A 167 15.06 5.29 5.97
N ASP A 168 13.85 5.32 6.53
CA ASP A 168 13.58 5.82 7.86
C ASP A 168 14.07 4.82 8.93
N GLU A 169 15.18 5.16 9.58
CA GLU A 169 15.75 4.35 10.66
C GLU A 169 14.80 4.19 11.86
N THR A 170 13.95 5.19 12.13
CA THR A 170 12.98 5.13 13.24
C THR A 170 11.93 4.07 12.95
N PHE A 171 11.39 4.06 11.72
CA PHE A 171 10.48 3.01 11.26
C PHE A 171 11.09 1.62 11.42
N ASN A 172 12.33 1.45 10.94
CA ASN A 172 13.03 0.17 10.99
C ASN A 172 13.26 -0.30 12.44
N GLN A 173 13.65 0.61 13.33
CA GLN A 173 13.90 0.30 14.73
C GLN A 173 12.63 -0.16 15.46
N ILE A 174 11.49 0.52 15.23
CA ILE A 174 10.20 0.12 15.80
C ILE A 174 9.82 -1.30 15.39
N VAL A 175 9.98 -1.63 14.10
CA VAL A 175 9.69 -2.98 13.59
C VAL A 175 10.66 -4.00 14.19
N TYR A 176 11.95 -3.66 14.27
CA TYR A 176 12.99 -4.51 14.84
C TYR A 176 12.78 -4.80 16.33
N ASP A 177 12.33 -3.84 17.13
CA ASP A 177 12.14 -3.98 18.58
C ASP A 177 10.83 -4.69 18.96
N THR A 178 9.93 -4.90 18.00
CA THR A 178 8.68 -5.62 18.24
C THR A 178 8.98 -7.05 18.70
N LYS A 179 8.38 -7.52 19.80
CA LYS A 179 8.65 -8.89 20.28
C LYS A 179 8.06 -9.95 19.33
N PRO A 180 8.69 -11.13 19.16
CA PRO A 180 8.20 -12.17 18.24
C PRO A 180 6.72 -12.54 18.44
N ASN A 181 6.27 -12.68 19.68
CA ASN A 181 4.87 -13.01 20.00
C ASN A 181 3.85 -11.91 19.63
N GLN A 182 4.30 -10.68 19.38
CA GLN A 182 3.46 -9.57 18.91
C GLN A 182 3.47 -9.44 17.37
N ARG A 183 4.31 -10.23 16.71
CA ARG A 183 4.44 -10.27 15.25
C ARG A 183 3.59 -11.35 14.61
N GLU A 184 2.98 -12.22 15.40
CA GLU A 184 2.28 -13.42 14.93
C GLU A 184 0.78 -13.31 15.17
N LEU A 185 -0.01 -13.60 14.13
CA LEU A 185 -1.45 -13.75 14.19
C LEU A 185 -1.84 -15.14 13.68
N LYS A 186 -2.67 -15.82 14.44
CA LYS A 186 -3.29 -17.08 14.00
C LYS A 186 -4.80 -16.92 13.96
N GLU A 187 -5.35 -16.94 12.77
CA GLU A 187 -6.78 -16.77 12.54
C GLU A 187 -7.30 -17.85 11.60
N ASN A 188 -8.36 -18.55 11.98
CA ASN A 188 -8.97 -19.64 11.20
C ASN A 188 -7.98 -20.73 10.72
N GLY A 189 -6.92 -20.98 11.49
CA GLY A 189 -5.88 -21.96 11.15
C GLY A 189 -4.79 -21.44 10.21
N ILE A 190 -4.91 -20.21 9.71
CA ILE A 190 -3.90 -19.52 8.90
C ILE A 190 -2.98 -18.73 9.83
N PHE A 191 -1.68 -18.83 9.59
CA PHE A 191 -0.66 -18.11 10.34
C PHE A 191 -0.14 -16.95 9.50
N TYR A 192 -0.21 -15.76 10.08
CA TYR A 192 0.36 -14.54 9.55
C TYR A 192 1.46 -14.08 10.48
N GLN A 193 2.55 -13.58 9.91
CA GLN A 193 3.58 -12.89 10.67
C GLN A 193 4.05 -11.64 9.97
N TYR A 194 4.59 -10.68 10.73
CA TYR A 194 5.30 -9.56 10.16
C TYR A 194 6.72 -9.37 10.71
N GLY A 195 7.53 -8.57 10.03
CA GLY A 195 8.88 -8.26 10.52
C GLY A 195 9.66 -7.27 9.66
N LEU A 196 10.92 -7.07 10.06
CA LEU A 196 11.84 -6.22 9.32
C LEU A 196 12.21 -6.90 8.00
N GLY A 197 12.13 -6.14 6.91
CA GLY A 197 12.48 -6.58 5.56
C GLY A 197 13.99 -6.59 5.31
N SER A 198 14.36 -6.77 4.04
CA SER A 198 15.75 -6.76 3.58
C SER A 198 15.96 -5.66 2.54
N SER A 199 16.95 -4.80 2.76
CA SER A 199 17.33 -3.77 1.79
C SER A 199 17.83 -4.36 0.47
N THR A 200 18.36 -5.59 0.49
CA THR A 200 18.73 -6.32 -0.72
C THR A 200 17.52 -6.64 -1.59
N TYR A 201 16.39 -7.02 -0.99
CA TYR A 201 15.15 -7.25 -1.74
C TYR A 201 14.58 -5.96 -2.32
N MET A 202 14.58 -4.89 -1.54
CA MET A 202 14.21 -3.56 -2.02
C MET A 202 15.08 -3.15 -3.22
N LYS A 203 16.43 -3.16 -3.09
CA LYS A 203 17.35 -2.73 -4.15
C LYS A 203 17.16 -3.53 -5.44
N ARG A 204 16.97 -4.84 -5.32
CA ARG A 204 16.70 -5.71 -6.48
C ARG A 204 15.38 -5.34 -7.15
N PHE A 205 14.31 -5.17 -6.37
CA PHE A 205 13.00 -4.80 -6.88
C PHE A 205 13.02 -3.43 -7.56
N ARG A 206 13.60 -2.42 -6.91
CA ARG A 206 13.76 -1.07 -7.46
C ARG A 206 14.48 -1.11 -8.81
N LYS A 207 15.67 -1.75 -8.85
CA LYS A 207 16.45 -1.88 -10.09
C LYS A 207 15.65 -2.56 -11.20
N GLU A 208 14.97 -3.67 -10.89
CA GLU A 208 14.15 -4.40 -11.86
C GLU A 208 13.03 -3.50 -12.44
N MET A 209 12.33 -2.76 -11.59
CA MET A 209 11.23 -1.89 -12.02
C MET A 209 11.73 -0.67 -12.80
N TYR A 210 12.79 0.00 -12.34
CA TYR A 210 13.38 1.14 -13.05
C TYR A 210 13.87 0.74 -14.45
N GLN A 211 14.55 -0.41 -14.56
CA GLN A 211 14.97 -0.95 -15.86
C GLN A 211 13.78 -1.36 -16.74
N LYS A 212 12.71 -1.91 -16.16
CA LYS A 212 11.53 -2.34 -16.92
C LYS A 212 10.78 -1.17 -17.55
N PHE A 213 10.74 -0.03 -16.87
CA PHE A 213 10.00 1.15 -17.29
C PHE A 213 10.88 2.28 -17.83
N ASP A 214 12.14 1.98 -18.16
CA ASP A 214 13.13 2.92 -18.72
C ASP A 214 13.25 4.23 -17.91
N LEU A 215 13.24 4.09 -16.59
CA LEU A 215 13.37 5.19 -15.65
C LEU A 215 14.85 5.35 -15.34
N GLY A 216 15.37 6.58 -15.45
CA GLY A 216 16.75 6.88 -15.08
C GLY A 216 17.04 6.38 -13.67
N ASP A 217 18.00 5.48 -13.53
CA ASP A 217 18.43 4.97 -12.23
C ASP A 217 19.54 5.92 -11.75
N ASP A 218 19.18 6.98 -11.04
CA ASP A 218 20.15 7.93 -10.43
C ASP A 218 20.89 7.30 -9.23
N THR A 219 21.36 6.06 -9.39
CA THR A 219 22.20 5.37 -8.41
C THR A 219 23.54 5.03 -9.05
N ASP A 220 24.39 6.04 -9.14
CA ASP A 220 25.86 5.90 -9.15
C ASP A 220 26.40 6.03 -7.72
#